data_AF-I1BWY8-F1
#
_entry.id   AF-I1BWY8-F1
#
_cell.length_a   1.000
_cell.length_b   1.000
_cell.length_c   1.000
_cell.angle_alpha   90.00
_cell.angle_beta   90.00
_cell.angle_gamma   90.00
#
_symmetry.space_group_name_H-M   'P 1'
#
loop_
_entity.id
_entity.type
_entity.pdbx_description
1 polymer ?
#
loop_
_entity_poly.entity_id
_entity_poly.type
_entity_poly.pdbx_seq_one_letter_code
_entity_poly.pdbx_strand_id
1 'polypeptide(L)' 'MSWLQSNVNGELYTSVLEEEYKETLKYYGLQSSDMIFQLDNVSIHCASAPSKWFQKNKVKLLS' A
#
# COMPACT_ATOMS: atom_id res chain seq x y z
N MET A 1 -10.22 1.79 -14.89
CA MET A 1 -10.13 1.18 -13.54
C MET A 1 -11.52 1.01 -12.91
N SER A 2 -12.44 0.24 -13.51
CA SER A 2 -13.81 0.09 -13.00
C SER A 2 -13.98 -0.99 -11.93
N TRP A 3 -12.94 -1.79 -11.66
CA TRP A 3 -12.97 -2.90 -10.70
C TRP A 3 -12.78 -2.52 -9.23
N LEU A 4 -12.44 -1.27 -8.91
CA LEU A 4 -12.28 -0.81 -7.52
C LEU A 4 -13.61 -0.35 -6.89
N GLN A 5 -14.70 -0.28 -7.67
CA GLN A 5 -15.93 0.42 -7.24
C GLN A 5 -16.92 -0.40 -6.41
N SER A 6 -16.65 -1.67 -6.09
CA SER A 6 -17.50 -2.38 -5.11
C SER A 6 -16.69 -3.35 -4.25
N ASN A 7 -16.47 -2.96 -2.99
CA ASN A 7 -15.90 -3.75 -1.89
C ASN A 7 -14.39 -4.06 -1.97
N VAL A 8 -13.57 -3.02 -2.13
CA VAL A 8 -12.16 -3.14 -1.72
C VAL A 8 -12.13 -3.34 -0.20
N ASN A 9 -11.69 -4.52 0.24
CA ASN A 9 -11.43 -4.81 1.64
C ASN A 9 -9.92 -4.70 1.93
N GLY A 10 -9.54 -4.73 3.21
CA GLY A 10 -8.14 -4.58 3.61
C GLY A 10 -7.21 -5.67 3.03
N GLU A 11 -7.70 -6.88 2.78
CA GLU A 11 -6.91 -7.97 2.18
C GLU A 11 -6.63 -7.67 0.71
N LEU A 12 -7.66 -7.32 -0.07
CA LEU A 12 -7.49 -6.97 -1.48
C LEU A 12 -6.57 -5.76 -1.65
N TYR A 13 -6.72 -4.73 -0.81
CA TYR A 13 -5.81 -3.59 -0.80
C TYR A 13 -4.36 -4.01 -0.47
N THR A 14 -4.17 -4.94 0.47
CA THR A 14 -2.83 -5.47 0.80
C THR A 14 -2.22 -6.25 -0.37
N SER A 15 -3.01 -7.03 -1.12
CA SER A 15 -2.53 -7.71 -2.33
C SER A 15 -2.07 -6.71 -3.41
N VAL A 16 -2.83 -5.63 -3.61
CA VAL A 16 -2.43 -4.54 -4.52
C VAL A 16 -1.13 -3.89 -4.06
N LEU A 17 -0.95 -3.63 -2.76
CA LEU A 17 0.32 -3.11 -2.23
C LEU A 17 1.48 -4.09 -2.44
N GLU A 18 1.27 -5.39 -2.24
CA GLU A 18 2.33 -6.39 -2.42
C GLU A 18 2.88 -6.41 -3.85
N GLU A 19 2.02 -6.20 -4.86
CA GLU A 19 2.39 -6.20 -6.27
C GLU A 19 2.82 -4.79 -6.73
N GLU A 20 1.88 -3.85 -6.78
CA GLU A 20 2.04 -2.56 -7.46
C GLU A 20 3.09 -1.66 -6.81
N TYR A 21 3.15 -1.63 -5.47
CA TYR A 21 4.16 -0.81 -4.78
C TYR A 21 5.57 -1.35 -5.02
N LYS A 22 5.76 -2.67 -4.99
CA LYS A 22 7.08 -3.28 -5.21
C LYS A 22 7.51 -3.16 -6.66
N GLU A 23 6.58 -3.31 -7.61
CA GLU A 23 6.85 -3.06 -9.03
C GLU A 23 7.23 -1.61 -9.28
N THR A 24 6.55 -0.66 -8.65
CA THR A 24 6.88 0.77 -8.72
C THR A 24 8.30 1.04 -8.21
N LEU A 25 8.65 0.53 -7.03
CA LEU A 25 10.01 0.66 -6.49
C LEU A 25 11.05 0.09 -7.45
N LYS A 26 10.80 -1.11 -7.99
CA LYS A 26 11.69 -1.76 -8.95
C LYS A 26 11.85 -0.95 -10.23
N TYR A 27 10.76 -0.40 -10.77
CA TYR A 27 10.77 0.40 -11.99
C TYR A 27 11.65 1.64 -11.84
N TYR A 28 11.57 2.31 -10.69
CA TYR A 28 12.38 3.50 -10.41
C TYR A 28 13.76 3.19 -9.80
N GLY A 29 14.09 1.92 -9.53
CA GLY A 29 15.33 1.54 -8.86
C GLY A 29 15.44 2.03 -7.40
N LEU A 30 14.30 2.20 -6.73
CA LEU A 30 14.20 2.72 -5.36
C LEU A 30 14.03 1.61 -4.33
N GLN A 31 14.35 1.91 -3.08
CA GLN A 31 14.01 1.11 -1.91
C GLN A 31 12.92 1.81 -1.09
N SER A 32 12.21 1.08 -0.23
CA SER A 32 11.19 1.67 0.65
C SER A 32 11.72 2.81 1.54
N SER A 33 13.02 2.82 1.85
CA SER A 33 13.66 3.87 2.66
C SER A 33 13.72 5.23 1.95
N ASP A 34 13.67 5.21 0.62
CA ASP A 34 13.92 6.35 -0.26
C ASP A 34 12.64 7.13 -0.55
N MET A 35 11.49 6.60 -0.13
CA MET A 35 10.18 7.15 -0.40
C MET A 35 9.37 7.39 0.87
N ILE A 36 8.39 8.29 0.74
CA ILE A 36 7.29 8.46 1.68
C ILE A 36 6.01 8.13 0.91
N PHE A 37 5.25 7.15 1.40
CA PHE A 37 4.01 6.70 0.78
C PHE A 37 2.83 7.49 1.36
N GLN A 38 2.11 8.22 0.50
CA GLN A 38 0.96 9.02 0.91
C GLN A 38 -0.35 8.25 0.66
N LEU A 39 -1.24 8.24 1.65
CA LEU A 39 -2.60 7.70 1.56
C LEU A 39 -3.60 8.59 2.31
N ASP A 40 -4.89 8.41 2.05
CA ASP A 40 -5.94 8.99 2.90
C ASP A 40 -6.25 8.10 4.12
N ASN A 41 -7.02 8.62 5.08
CA ASN A 41 -7.39 7.90 6.31
C ASN A 41 -8.67 7.06 6.16
N VAL A 42 -9.00 6.56 4.96
CA VAL A 42 -10.15 5.67 4.79
C VAL A 42 -9.90 4.37 5.56
N SER A 43 -10.95 3.85 6.22
CA SER A 43 -10.88 2.71 7.15
C SER A 43 -10.19 1.47 6.59
N ILE A 44 -10.29 1.24 5.27
CA ILE A 44 -9.64 0.10 4.60
C ILE A 44 -8.11 0.23 4.59
N HIS A 45 -7.57 1.45 4.46
CA HIS A 45 -6.13 1.68 4.44
C HIS A 45 -5.51 1.59 5.85
N CYS A 46 -6.31 1.90 6.88
CA CYS A 46 -5.94 1.77 8.28
C CYS A 46 -6.27 0.38 8.87
N ALA A 47 -6.80 -0.55 8.06
CA ALA A 47 -7.16 -1.89 8.54
C ALA A 47 -5.91 -2.68 8.98
N SER A 48 -6.13 -3.77 9.72
CA SER A 48 -5.06 -4.59 10.31
C SER A 48 -4.08 -5.14 9.27
N ALA A 49 -4.57 -5.70 8.16
CA ALA A 49 -3.72 -6.31 7.14
C ALA A 49 -2.79 -5.28 6.44
N PRO A 50 -3.30 -4.15 5.90
CA PRO A 50 -2.44 -3.12 5.29
C PRO A 50 -1.46 -2.50 6.29
N SER A 51 -1.93 -2.22 7.51
CA SER A 51 -1.06 -1.65 8.56
C SER A 51 0.12 -2.56 8.90
N LYS A 52 -0.14 -3.86 9.06
CA LYS A 52 0.92 -4.87 9.27
C LYS A 52 1.86 -4.96 8.06
N TRP A 53 1.31 -4.86 6.86
CA TRP A 53 2.09 -4.90 5.63
C TRP A 53 3.06 -3.71 5.55
N PHE A 54 2.60 -2.48 5.83
CA PHE A 54 3.47 -1.30 5.84
C PHE A 54 4.58 -1.42 6.88
N GLN A 55 4.26 -1.90 8.09
CA GLN A 55 5.26 -2.14 9.14
C GLN A 55 6.30 -3.19 8.71
N LYS A 56 5.86 -4.33 8.17
CA LYS A 56 6.73 -5.41 7.70
C LYS A 56 7.68 -4.94 6.60
N ASN A 57 7.19 -4.12 5.68
CA ASN A 57 7.94 -3.62 4.53
C ASN A 57 8.68 -2.30 4.80
N LYS A 58 8.66 -1.81 6.06
CA LYS A 58 9.33 -0.58 6.51
C LYS A 58 8.99 0.64 5.65
N VAL A 59 7.74 0.72 5.20
CA VAL A 59 7.26 1.85 4.39
C VAL A 59 7.01 3.04 5.31
N LYS A 60 7.60 4.19 4.97
CA LYS A 60 7.31 5.45 5.66
C LYS A 60 5.98 5.99 5.14
N LEU A 61 5.04 6.25 6.04
CA LEU A 61 3.71 6.73 5.68
C LEU A 61 3.56 8.24 5.91
N LEU A 62 2.80 8.89 5.03
CA LEU A 62 2.19 10.19 5.23
C LEU A 62 0.67 10.00 5.08
N SER A 63 -0.06 10.13 6.18
CA SER A 63 -1.50 9.82 6.29
C SER A 63 -2.27 10.98 6.91
#